data_AF-K9UBE8-F1
#
_entry.id   AF-K9UBE8-F1
#
_cell.length_a   1.000
_cell.length_b   1.000
_cell.length_c   1.000
_cell.angle_alpha   90.00
_cell.angle_beta   90.00
_cell.angle_gamma   90.00
#
_symmetry.space_group_name_H-M   'P 1'
#
loop_
_entity.id
_entity.type
_entity.pdbx_description
1 polymer ?
#
loop_
_entity_poly.entity_id
_entity_poly.type
_entity_poly.pdbx_seq_one_letter_code
_entity_poly.pdbx_strand_id
1 'polypeptide(L)'
;MSTAIDNFTSQLHDNLTAVEDRAKSLKHNIKSATKKNQTEIQSKLDEAKASLAAKKQEFDDYRAKLKTQFEEKESEMQSSVDEWKANREVKKLEHRAEKAEDYAATSVYLALAMMEEAEAASLEAICDRMDAEAANGNSKKH
;
A
#
# COMPACT_ATOMS: atom_id res chain seq x y z
N MET A 1 -28.89 -8.57 5.02
CA MET A 1 -27.81 -8.68 4.03
C MET A 1 -27.36 -10.14 3.95
N SER A 2 -26.67 -10.55 2.89
CA SER A 2 -26.07 -11.89 2.83
C SER A 2 -24.86 -11.93 3.75
N THR A 3 -24.65 -13.02 4.49
CA THR A 3 -23.47 -13.24 5.34
C THR A 3 -22.15 -13.01 4.59
N ALA A 4 -22.10 -13.32 3.29
CA ALA A 4 -20.92 -13.07 2.47
C ALA A 4 -20.62 -11.56 2.32
N ILE A 5 -21.66 -10.75 2.10
CA ILE A 5 -21.53 -9.28 1.97
C ILE A 5 -21.13 -8.67 3.31
N ASP A 6 -21.72 -9.15 4.42
CA ASP A 6 -21.39 -8.68 5.76
C ASP A 6 -19.91 -8.99 6.10
N ASN A 7 -19.43 -10.19 5.75
CA ASN A 7 -18.03 -10.58 5.95
C ASN A 7 -17.07 -9.73 5.09
N PHE A 8 -17.37 -9.57 3.80
CA PHE A 8 -16.55 -8.77 2.89
C PHE A 8 -16.46 -7.31 3.37
N THR A 9 -17.59 -6.71 3.76
CA THR A 9 -17.61 -5.32 4.24
C THR A 9 -16.89 -5.14 5.58
N SER A 10 -16.96 -6.12 6.48
CA SER A 10 -16.15 -6.12 7.71
C SER A 10 -14.66 -6.18 7.41
N GLN A 11 -14.22 -7.09 6.52
CA GLN A 11 -12.81 -7.19 6.13
C GLN A 11 -12.31 -5.91 5.45
N LEU A 12 -13.13 -5.31 4.59
CA LEU A 12 -12.81 -4.04 3.96
C LEU A 12 -12.65 -2.93 5.01
N HIS A 13 -13.55 -2.88 6.00
CA HIS A 13 -13.45 -1.91 7.09
C HIS A 13 -12.15 -2.07 7.88
N ASP A 14 -11.77 -3.29 8.24
CA ASP A 14 -10.54 -3.57 8.98
C ASP A 14 -9.30 -3.17 8.17
N ASN A 15 -9.28 -3.49 6.87
CA ASN A 15 -8.20 -3.11 5.96
C ASN A 15 -8.08 -1.58 5.81
N LEU A 16 -9.20 -0.86 5.68
CA LEU A 16 -9.21 0.60 5.60
C LEU A 16 -8.77 1.26 6.91
N THR A 17 -9.13 0.68 8.05
CA THR A 17 -8.67 1.14 9.37
C THR A 17 -7.15 1.01 9.48
N ALA A 18 -6.58 -0.12 9.03
CA ALA A 18 -5.14 -0.32 9.00
C ALA A 18 -4.43 0.72 8.12
N VAL A 19 -5.00 1.09 6.97
CA VAL A 19 -4.49 2.17 6.10
C VAL A 19 -4.49 3.50 6.84
N GLU A 20 -5.60 3.84 7.51
CA GLU A 20 -5.70 5.09 8.27
C GLU A 20 -4.65 5.16 9.39
N ASP A 21 -4.47 4.07 10.14
CA ASP A 21 -3.48 4.02 11.23
C ASP A 21 -2.05 4.11 10.71
N ARG A 22 -1.76 3.50 9.54
CA ARG A 22 -0.46 3.66 8.89
C ARG A 22 -0.23 5.10 8.44
N ALA A 23 -1.24 5.78 7.91
CA ALA A 23 -1.16 7.18 7.50
C ALA A 23 -0.85 8.10 8.68
N LYS A 24 -1.56 7.89 9.79
CA LYS A 24 -1.33 8.62 11.05
C LYS A 24 0.09 8.40 11.55
N SER A 25 0.56 7.16 11.54
CA SER A 25 1.92 6.79 11.98
C SER A 25 2.99 7.43 11.10
N LEU A 26 2.85 7.35 9.78
CA LEU A 26 3.74 8.00 8.80
C LEU A 26 3.85 9.51 9.08
N LYS A 27 2.70 10.19 9.19
CA LYS A 27 2.64 11.63 9.49
C LYS A 27 3.33 11.97 10.81
N HIS A 28 3.10 11.16 11.85
CA HIS A 28 3.75 11.34 13.15
C HIS A 28 5.27 11.15 13.04
N ASN A 29 5.72 10.10 12.34
CA ASN A 29 7.13 9.77 12.21
C ASN A 29 7.90 10.86 11.45
N ILE A 30 7.36 11.36 10.33
CA ILE A 30 7.93 12.49 9.59
C ILE A 30 8.01 13.74 10.48
N LYS A 31 6.92 14.12 11.17
CA LYS A 31 6.93 15.28 12.08
C LYS A 31 7.91 15.14 13.25
N SER A 32 8.12 13.91 13.72
CA SER A 32 9.10 13.64 14.76
C SER A 32 10.52 13.76 14.22
N ALA A 33 10.76 13.28 12.99
CA ALA A 33 12.05 13.32 12.31
C ALA A 33 12.54 14.76 12.13
N THR A 34 11.67 15.68 11.70
CA THR A 34 12.06 17.10 11.53
C THR A 34 12.49 17.82 12.82
N LYS A 35 12.27 17.22 13.99
CA LYS A 35 12.69 17.76 15.30
C LYS A 35 13.97 17.11 15.83
N LYS A 36 14.47 16.07 15.16
CA LYS A 36 15.62 15.28 15.57
C LYS A 36 16.90 15.81 14.91
N ASN A 37 18.04 15.41 15.45
CA ASN A 37 19.32 15.63 14.78
C ASN A 37 19.49 14.65 13.60
N GLN A 38 20.47 14.93 12.75
CA GLN A 38 20.70 14.18 11.50
C GLN A 38 20.95 12.68 11.76
N THR A 39 21.75 12.34 12.77
CA THR A 39 22.07 10.95 13.12
C THR A 39 20.83 10.14 13.47
N GLU A 40 19.89 10.72 14.21
CA GLU A 40 18.64 10.06 14.58
C GLU A 40 17.69 9.89 13.40
N ILE A 41 17.67 10.83 12.46
CA ILE A 41 16.87 10.71 11.23
C ILE A 41 17.46 9.62 10.34
N GLN A 42 18.80 9.56 10.23
CA GLN A 42 19.50 8.51 9.50
C GLN A 42 19.19 7.12 10.08
N SER A 43 19.23 6.96 11.40
CA SER A 43 18.86 5.70 12.07
C SER A 43 17.44 5.27 11.71
N LYS A 44 16.47 6.21 11.71
CA LYS A 44 15.09 5.92 11.32
C LYS A 44 14.96 5.56 9.84
N LEU A 45 15.74 6.22 8.97
CA LEU A 45 15.78 5.89 7.55
C LEU A 45 16.31 4.47 7.33
N ASP A 46 17.36 4.09 8.03
CA ASP A 46 17.95 2.76 7.93
C ASP A 46 16.98 1.67 8.42
N GLU A 47 16.26 1.92 9.51
CA GLU A 47 15.17 1.05 9.99
C GLU A 47 14.05 0.90 8.95
N ALA A 48 13.60 2.01 8.36
CA ALA A 48 12.55 2.01 7.32
C ALA A 48 13.01 1.25 6.06
N LYS A 49 14.26 1.47 5.61
CA LYS A 49 14.86 0.77 4.48
C LYS A 49 15.01 -0.73 4.75
N ALA A 50 15.42 -1.12 5.96
CA ALA A 50 15.52 -2.52 6.35
C ALA A 50 14.15 -3.21 6.37
N SER A 51 13.11 -2.53 6.89
CA SER A 51 11.74 -3.04 6.87
C SER A 51 11.22 -3.21 5.44
N LEU A 52 11.44 -2.22 4.56
CA LEU A 52 11.07 -2.29 3.16
C LEU A 52 11.80 -3.44 2.43
N ALA A 53 13.10 -3.60 2.70
CA ALA A 53 13.89 -4.69 2.12
C ALA A 53 13.37 -6.07 2.56
N ALA A 54 13.00 -6.22 3.83
CA ALA A 54 12.44 -7.46 4.36
C ALA A 54 11.10 -7.84 3.70
N LYS A 55 10.30 -6.84 3.30
CA LYS A 55 8.98 -7.02 2.67
C LYS A 55 8.98 -6.91 1.15
N LYS A 56 10.15 -6.72 0.54
CA LYS A 56 10.26 -6.45 -0.90
C LYS A 56 9.59 -7.52 -1.75
N GLN A 57 9.81 -8.79 -1.44
CA GLN A 57 9.20 -9.91 -2.16
C GLN A 57 7.67 -9.85 -2.07
N GLU A 58 7.14 -9.58 -0.88
CA GLU A 58 5.70 -9.46 -0.66
C GLU A 58 5.10 -8.32 -1.50
N PHE A 59 5.80 -7.18 -1.62
CA PHE A 59 5.35 -6.05 -2.43
C PHE A 59 5.36 -6.38 -3.92
N ASP A 60 6.41 -7.05 -4.39
CA ASP A 60 6.51 -7.50 -5.77
C ASP A 60 5.42 -8.52 -6.10
N ASP A 61 5.10 -9.42 -5.16
CA ASP A 61 4.01 -10.38 -5.28
C ASP A 61 2.64 -9.67 -5.36
N TYR A 62 2.36 -8.68 -4.52
CA TYR A 62 1.11 -7.90 -4.60
C TYR A 62 1.00 -7.13 -5.91
N ARG A 63 2.10 -6.52 -6.40
CA ARG A 63 2.10 -5.82 -7.70
C ARG A 63 1.83 -6.77 -8.85
N ALA A 64 2.48 -7.94 -8.86
CA ALA A 64 2.27 -8.96 -9.88
C ALA A 64 0.84 -9.50 -9.84
N LYS A 65 0.33 -9.83 -8.65
CA LYS A 65 -1.03 -10.31 -8.45
C LYS A 65 -2.06 -9.28 -8.92
N LEU A 66 -1.90 -8.01 -8.54
CA LEU A 66 -2.83 -6.95 -8.92
C LEU A 66 -2.85 -6.75 -10.43
N LYS A 67 -1.69 -6.84 -11.10
CA LYS A 67 -1.61 -6.78 -12.56
C LYS A 67 -2.41 -7.92 -13.21
N THR A 68 -2.20 -9.16 -12.77
CA THR A 68 -2.95 -10.32 -13.28
C THR A 68 -4.45 -10.15 -13.05
N GLN A 69 -4.87 -9.75 -11.85
CA GLN A 69 -6.29 -9.55 -11.55
C GLN A 69 -6.91 -8.41 -12.38
N PHE A 70 -6.15 -7.36 -12.67
CA PHE A 70 -6.59 -6.26 -13.54
C PHE A 70 -6.84 -6.76 -14.96
N GLU A 71 -5.89 -7.49 -15.53
CA GLU A 71 -6.01 -8.09 -16.87
C GLU A 71 -7.19 -9.09 -16.93
N GLU A 72 -7.35 -9.94 -15.91
CA GLU A 72 -8.48 -10.86 -15.80
C GLU A 72 -9.82 -10.12 -15.79
N LYS A 73 -9.91 -9.03 -15.03
CA LYS A 73 -11.11 -8.19 -14.95
C LYS A 73 -11.44 -7.50 -16.28
N GLU A 74 -10.45 -7.00 -17.00
CA GLU A 74 -10.66 -6.39 -18.33
C GLU A 74 -11.10 -7.42 -19.38
N SER A 75 -10.64 -8.66 -19.26
CA SER A 75 -11.04 -9.75 -20.16
C SER A 75 -12.46 -10.27 -19.89
N GLU A 76 -13.06 -9.90 -18.75
CA GLU A 76 -14.42 -10.33 -18.40
C GLU A 76 -15.46 -9.64 -19.28
N MET A 77 -16.13 -10.43 -20.11
CA MET A 77 -17.18 -9.94 -20.99
C MET A 77 -18.55 -9.94 -20.30
N GLN A 78 -19.24 -8.79 -20.31
CA GLN A 78 -20.56 -8.64 -19.69
C GLN A 78 -21.58 -9.65 -20.23
N SER A 79 -21.51 -10.02 -21.51
CA SER A 79 -22.40 -11.03 -22.11
C SER A 79 -22.25 -12.41 -21.48
N SER A 80 -21.04 -12.81 -21.09
CA SER A 80 -20.79 -14.08 -20.38
C SER A 80 -21.44 -14.05 -18.99
N VAL A 81 -21.36 -12.92 -18.29
CA VAL A 81 -21.98 -12.75 -16.97
C VAL A 81 -23.50 -12.80 -17.07
N ASP A 82 -24.09 -12.19 -18.11
CA ASP A 82 -25.54 -12.21 -18.32
C ASP A 82 -26.05 -13.61 -18.68
N GLU A 83 -25.28 -14.37 -19.46
CA GLU A 83 -25.56 -15.78 -19.74
C GLU A 83 -25.52 -16.63 -18.44
N TRP A 84 -24.48 -16.46 -17.60
CA TRP A 84 -24.40 -17.18 -16.33
C TRP A 84 -25.57 -16.86 -15.40
N LYS A 85 -26.06 -15.62 -15.39
CA LYS A 85 -27.25 -15.23 -14.63
C LYS A 85 -28.51 -15.89 -15.20
N ALA A 86 -28.69 -15.86 -16.52
CA ALA A 86 -29.84 -16.46 -17.19
C ALA A 86 -29.92 -17.97 -16.94
N ASN A 87 -28.77 -18.64 -17.01
CA ASN A 87 -28.64 -20.08 -16.80
C ASN A 87 -28.52 -20.50 -15.32
N ARG A 88 -28.54 -19.53 -14.38
CA ARG A 88 -28.35 -19.75 -12.93
C ARG A 88 -27.08 -20.54 -12.61
N GLU A 89 -25.98 -20.20 -13.26
CA GLU A 89 -24.67 -20.83 -13.05
C GLU A 89 -24.01 -20.31 -11.77
N VAL A 90 -24.60 -20.65 -10.62
CA VAL A 90 -24.25 -20.14 -9.29
C VAL A 90 -22.75 -20.23 -9.01
N LYS A 91 -22.11 -21.37 -9.28
CA LYS A 91 -20.67 -21.56 -9.03
C LYS A 91 -19.78 -20.57 -9.79
N LYS A 92 -20.14 -20.21 -11.04
CA LYS A 92 -19.37 -19.23 -11.82
C LYS A 92 -19.56 -17.82 -11.28
N LEU A 93 -20.79 -17.49 -10.86
CA LEU A 93 -21.11 -16.21 -10.26
C LEU A 93 -20.46 -16.03 -8.87
N GLU A 94 -20.40 -17.09 -8.06
CA GLU A 94 -19.67 -17.11 -6.78
C GLU A 94 -18.17 -16.94 -7.00
N HIS A 95 -17.57 -17.72 -7.90
CA HIS A 95 -16.14 -17.58 -8.20
C HIS A 95 -15.78 -16.18 -8.73
N ARG A 96 -16.64 -15.59 -9.56
CA ARG A 96 -16.49 -14.20 -9.99
C ARG A 96 -16.53 -13.21 -8.82
N ALA A 97 -17.45 -13.41 -7.88
CA ALA A 97 -17.54 -12.57 -6.68
C ALA A 97 -16.25 -12.68 -5.84
N GLU A 98 -15.77 -13.90 -5.58
CA GLU A 98 -14.51 -14.14 -4.87
C GLU A 98 -13.32 -13.43 -5.54
N LYS A 99 -13.21 -13.49 -6.87
CA LYS A 99 -12.16 -12.75 -7.61
C LYS A 99 -12.25 -11.24 -7.41
N ALA A 100 -13.46 -10.68 -7.43
CA ALA A 100 -13.68 -9.26 -7.22
C ALA A 100 -13.34 -8.82 -5.79
N GLU A 101 -13.67 -9.65 -4.79
CA GLU A 101 -13.34 -9.44 -3.38
C GLU A 101 -11.82 -9.52 -3.16
N ASP A 102 -11.14 -10.51 -3.74
CA ASP A 102 -9.69 -10.67 -3.67
C ASP A 102 -8.93 -9.53 -4.38
N TYR A 103 -9.48 -9.00 -5.48
CA TYR A 103 -8.95 -7.79 -6.13
C TYR A 103 -9.04 -6.57 -5.21
N ALA A 104 -10.17 -6.39 -4.53
CA ALA A 104 -10.33 -5.29 -3.58
C ALA A 104 -9.33 -5.41 -2.42
N ALA A 105 -9.17 -6.61 -1.84
CA ALA A 105 -8.20 -6.85 -0.77
C ALA A 105 -6.75 -6.60 -1.23
N THR A 106 -6.35 -7.16 -2.38
CA THR A 106 -4.99 -6.98 -2.95
C THR A 106 -4.68 -5.51 -3.22
N SER A 107 -5.67 -4.73 -3.70
CA SER A 107 -5.53 -3.29 -3.90
C SER A 107 -5.24 -2.54 -2.59
N VAL A 108 -5.92 -2.90 -1.50
CA VAL A 108 -5.70 -2.27 -0.19
C VAL A 108 -4.34 -2.68 0.40
N TYR A 109 -3.93 -3.94 0.26
CA TYR A 109 -2.59 -4.37 0.69
C TYR A 109 -1.48 -3.65 -0.06
N LEU A 110 -1.63 -3.44 -1.37
CA LEU A 110 -0.69 -2.63 -2.12
C LEU A 110 -0.66 -1.17 -1.61
N ALA A 111 -1.80 -0.59 -1.24
CA ALA A 111 -1.82 0.75 -0.65
C ALA A 111 -1.03 0.81 0.66
N LEU A 112 -1.21 -0.17 1.56
CA LEU A 112 -0.44 -0.29 2.79
C LEU A 112 1.07 -0.38 2.51
N ALA A 113 1.45 -1.23 1.56
CA ALA A 113 2.83 -1.41 1.13
C ALA A 113 3.46 -0.08 0.64
N MET A 114 2.76 0.62 -0.26
CA MET A 114 3.22 1.90 -0.80
C MET A 114 3.40 2.99 0.26
N MET A 115 2.67 2.91 1.38
CA MET A 115 2.84 3.85 2.50
C MET A 115 4.14 3.62 3.28
N GLU A 116 4.63 2.38 3.34
CA GLU A 116 5.94 2.08 3.93
C GLU A 116 7.06 2.60 3.03
N GLU A 117 6.94 2.40 1.72
CA GLU A 117 7.86 2.96 0.73
C GLU A 117 7.88 4.51 0.80
N ALA A 118 6.70 5.14 0.93
CA ALA A 118 6.57 6.58 1.10
C ALA A 118 7.24 7.09 2.39
N GLU A 119 7.23 6.31 3.47
CA GLU A 119 7.94 6.66 4.70
C GLU A 119 9.45 6.75 4.48
N ALA A 120 10.03 5.70 3.91
CA ALA A 120 11.46 5.65 3.64
C ALA A 120 11.89 6.81 2.71
N ALA A 121 11.15 7.02 1.62
CA ALA A 121 11.44 8.09 0.67
C ALA A 121 11.31 9.49 1.30
N SER A 122 10.35 9.70 2.20
CA SER A 122 10.19 10.98 2.89
C SER A 122 11.33 11.26 3.86
N LEU A 123 11.79 10.26 4.61
CA LEU A 123 12.92 10.38 5.51
C LEU A 123 14.23 10.64 4.76
N GLU A 124 14.43 9.96 3.62
CA GLU A 124 15.57 10.18 2.72
C GLU A 124 15.61 11.62 2.21
N ALA A 125 14.48 12.14 1.71
CA ALA A 125 14.39 13.52 1.26
C ALA A 125 14.69 14.56 2.36
N ILE A 126 14.38 14.24 3.63
CA ILE A 126 14.73 15.09 4.78
C ILE A 126 16.25 15.06 5.03
N CYS A 127 16.87 13.87 5.03
CA CYS A 127 18.32 13.74 5.17
C CYS A 127 19.06 14.53 4.07
N ASP A 128 18.67 14.34 2.81
CA ASP A 128 19.27 15.01 1.66
C ASP A 128 19.18 16.55 1.78
N ARG A 129 18.06 17.05 2.32
CA ARG A 129 17.89 18.49 2.57
C ARG A 129 18.85 19.00 3.64
N MET A 130 19.02 18.25 4.72
CA MET A 130 19.93 18.61 5.81
C MET A 130 21.38 18.61 5.34
N ASP A 131 21.78 17.64 4.52
CA ASP A 131 23.12 17.61 3.90
C ASP A 131 23.37 18.83 3.02
N ALA A 132 22.40 19.20 2.18
CA ALA A 132 22.49 20.40 1.36
C ALA A 132 22.59 21.69 2.19
N GLU A 133 21.84 21.77 3.31
CA GLU A 133 21.89 22.91 4.23
C GLU A 133 23.23 23.00 4.96
N ALA A 134 23.79 21.87 5.41
CA ALA A 134 25.11 21.81 6.04
C ALA A 134 26.22 22.28 5.08
N ALA A 135 26.17 21.84 3.82
CA ALA A 135 27.12 22.27 2.78
C ALA A 135 27.01 23.78 2.50
N ASN A 136 25.80 24.34 2.44
CA ASN A 136 25.57 25.78 2.25
C ASN A 136 25.92 26.63 3.48
N GLY A 137 25.79 26.08 4.70
CA GLY A 137 26.23 26.73 5.92
C GLY A 137 27.76 26.85 6.00
N ASN A 138 28.48 25.86 5.48
CA ASN A 138 29.94 25.88 5.38
C ASN A 138 30.45 26.79 4.25
N SER A 139 29.69 27.00 3.17
CA SER A 139 30.12 27.85 2.05
C SER A 139 30.08 29.36 2.34
N LYS A 140 29.38 29.81 3.39
CA LYS A 140 29.33 31.23 3.83
C LYS A 140 30.47 31.65 4.77
N LYS A 141 31.43 30.78 5.06
CA LYS A 141 32.56 31.05 5.98
C LYS A 141 33.91 31.31 5.31
N HIS A 142 33.95 31.54 3.99
CA HIS A 142 35.17 31.90 3.26
C HIS A 142 35.08 33.28 2.62
#